data_AF-A0A1Y1ZKP5-F1
#
_entry.id   AF-A0A1Y1ZKP5-F1
#
_cell.length_a   1.000
_cell.length_b   1.000
_cell.length_c   1.000
_cell.angle_alpha   90.00
_cell.angle_beta   90.00
_cell.angle_gamma   90.00
#
_symmetry.space_group_name_H-M   'P 1'
#
loop_
_entity.id
_entity.type
_entity.pdbx_description
1 polymer ?
#
loop_
_entity_poly.entity_id
_entity_poly.type
_entity_poly.pdbx_seq_one_letter_code
_entity_poly.pdbx_strand_id
1 'polypeptide(L)'
;MADESRSKVIKANPIGKGLDTFRDSFEFKCRGLGITGTDALYHISSEGQKNSLLNLISALQVLPASRSLPSKGNNVNLFSNLLELNSSVNSSNFDIKRIIPLLRAVLNNKPDDEVIWNNVYVAVAASKAFIAAKPTTPPLSAPSLATSFQQTPWLHNMGSFANSTKHRKYIDSVLKEELGQLYVRVPSFFNAYFRSV
;
A
#
# COMPACT_ATOMS: atom_id res chain seq x y z
N MET A 1 -6.87 15.94 -22.13
CA MET A 1 -6.68 17.06 -21.17
C MET A 1 -5.64 16.76 -20.10
N ALA A 2 -5.73 15.66 -19.34
CA ALA A 2 -4.76 15.35 -18.28
C ALA A 2 -3.31 15.14 -18.76
N ASP A 3 -3.10 14.62 -19.98
CA ASP A 3 -1.74 14.45 -20.52
C ASP A 3 -1.11 15.76 -20.99
N GLU A 4 -1.93 16.66 -21.53
CA GLU A 4 -1.48 17.99 -21.96
C GLU A 4 -1.08 18.86 -20.77
N SER A 5 -1.83 18.79 -19.65
CA SER A 5 -1.46 19.48 -18.41
C SER A 5 -0.18 18.91 -17.81
N ARG A 6 0.02 17.58 -17.85
CA ARG A 6 1.27 16.93 -17.40
C ARG A 6 2.47 17.38 -18.23
N SER A 7 2.38 17.34 -19.56
CA SER A 7 3.49 17.75 -20.43
C SER A 7 3.87 19.21 -20.18
N LYS A 8 2.91 20.11 -19.96
CA LYS A 8 3.17 21.51 -19.57
C LYS A 8 3.94 21.61 -18.24
N VAL A 9 3.55 20.85 -17.21
CA VAL A 9 4.26 20.82 -15.92
C VAL A 9 5.69 20.31 -16.07
N ILE A 10 5.91 19.26 -16.86
CA ILE A 10 7.24 18.68 -17.11
C ILE A 10 8.14 19.70 -17.83
N LYS A 11 7.64 20.34 -18.88
CA LYS A 11 8.39 21.37 -19.62
C LYS A 11 8.73 22.59 -18.75
N ALA A 12 7.84 22.96 -17.84
CA ALA A 12 8.10 24.05 -16.89
C ALA A 12 9.08 23.68 -15.77
N ASN A 13 9.25 22.38 -15.49
CA ASN A 13 10.10 21.87 -14.41
C ASN A 13 11.00 20.74 -14.93
N PRO A 14 11.95 21.05 -15.83
CA PRO A 14 12.82 20.03 -16.40
C PRO A 14 13.67 19.37 -15.31
N ILE A 15 14.03 18.10 -15.51
CA ILE A 15 14.85 17.34 -14.57
C ILE A 15 16.26 17.92 -14.50
N GLY A 16 16.81 18.32 -15.66
CA GLY A 16 18.16 18.87 -15.77
C GLY A 16 19.20 17.95 -15.10
N LYS A 17 19.96 18.50 -14.15
CA LYS A 17 21.00 17.78 -13.39
C LYS A 17 20.48 17.05 -12.15
N GLY A 18 19.17 17.09 -11.89
CA GLY A 18 18.59 16.61 -10.63
C GLY A 18 18.75 15.10 -10.36
N LEU A 19 19.12 14.31 -11.37
CA LEU A 19 19.40 12.88 -11.23
C LEU A 19 20.89 12.53 -11.38
N ASP A 20 21.79 13.51 -11.58
CA ASP A 20 23.21 13.26 -11.87
C ASP A 20 23.91 12.57 -10.70
N THR A 21 23.68 13.02 -9.47
CA THR A 21 24.24 12.37 -8.26
C THR A 21 23.83 10.90 -8.16
N PHE A 22 22.59 10.58 -8.53
CA PHE A 22 22.14 9.18 -8.57
C PHE A 22 22.86 8.40 -9.68
N ARG A 23 22.96 8.95 -10.89
CA ARG A 23 23.65 8.33 -12.03
C ARG A 23 25.11 8.04 -11.69
N ASP A 24 25.83 9.00 -11.15
CA ASP A 24 27.24 8.87 -10.77
C ASP A 24 27.44 7.79 -9.70
N SER A 25 26.60 7.80 -8.66
CA SER A 25 26.64 6.79 -7.59
C SER A 25 26.33 5.38 -8.10
N PHE A 26 25.34 5.25 -8.99
CA PHE A 26 24.98 3.98 -9.59
C PHE A 26 26.09 3.45 -10.49
N GLU A 27 26.65 4.31 -11.35
CA GLU A 27 27.74 3.95 -12.26
C GLU A 27 29.01 3.54 -11.50
N PHE A 28 29.35 4.25 -10.41
CA PHE A 28 30.46 3.88 -9.53
C PHE A 28 30.31 2.47 -8.95
N LYS A 29 29.11 2.12 -8.48
CA LYS A 29 28.82 0.75 -7.99
C LYS A 29 28.95 -0.29 -9.09
N CYS A 30 28.48 0.01 -10.30
CA CYS A 30 28.57 -0.89 -11.45
C CYS A 30 30.03 -1.16 -11.83
N ARG A 31 30.86 -0.10 -11.90
CA ARG A 31 32.30 -0.21 -12.17
C ARG A 31 33.02 -1.08 -11.13
N GLY A 32 32.70 -0.92 -9.85
CA GLY A 32 33.27 -1.75 -8.78
C GLY A 32 32.97 -3.26 -8.92
N LEU A 33 31.93 -3.61 -9.67
CA LEU A 33 31.53 -5.00 -9.96
C LEU A 33 31.98 -5.49 -11.35
N GLY A 34 32.65 -4.64 -12.15
CA GLY A 34 33.04 -4.97 -13.51
C GLY A 34 31.88 -5.11 -14.49
N ILE A 35 30.70 -4.55 -14.17
CA ILE A 35 29.47 -4.67 -14.97
C ILE A 35 29.05 -3.28 -15.42
N THR A 36 28.39 -3.20 -16.58
CA THR A 36 27.86 -1.93 -17.12
C THR A 36 26.35 -2.01 -17.34
N GLY A 37 25.68 -0.86 -17.27
CA GLY A 37 24.26 -0.74 -17.60
C GLY A 37 23.30 -1.29 -16.55
N THR A 38 22.05 -1.52 -16.96
CA THR A 38 20.97 -1.92 -16.03
C THR A 38 21.08 -3.34 -15.51
N ASP A 39 21.85 -4.18 -16.20
CA ASP A 39 22.04 -5.58 -15.81
C ASP A 39 22.90 -5.70 -14.55
N ALA A 40 23.66 -4.66 -14.22
CA ALA A 40 24.37 -4.53 -12.95
C ALA A 40 23.44 -4.68 -11.74
N LEU A 41 22.16 -4.28 -11.83
CA LEU A 41 21.21 -4.49 -10.73
C LEU A 41 21.13 -5.97 -10.33
N TYR A 42 21.09 -6.90 -11.28
CA TYR A 42 20.95 -8.34 -10.98
C TYR A 42 22.16 -8.95 -10.27
N HIS A 43 23.32 -8.31 -10.38
CA HIS A 43 24.56 -8.77 -9.77
C HIS A 43 24.86 -8.10 -8.43
N ILE A 44 24.13 -7.04 -8.08
CA ILE A 44 24.20 -6.43 -6.75
C ILE A 44 23.41 -7.31 -5.77
N SER A 45 23.85 -7.37 -4.50
CA SER A 45 23.10 -8.04 -3.43
C SER A 45 21.66 -7.51 -3.32
N SER A 46 20.73 -8.33 -2.83
CA SER A 46 19.33 -7.93 -2.67
C SER A 46 19.15 -6.63 -1.88
N GLU A 47 19.95 -6.44 -0.83
CA GLU A 47 20.00 -5.21 -0.04
C GLU A 47 20.57 -4.03 -0.84
N GLY A 48 21.66 -4.23 -1.58
CA GLY A 48 22.25 -3.20 -2.42
C GLY A 48 21.33 -2.76 -3.57
N GLN A 49 20.52 -3.67 -4.12
CA GLN A 49 19.49 -3.37 -5.10
C GLN A 49 18.42 -2.44 -4.49
N LYS A 50 17.86 -2.83 -3.33
CA LYS A 50 16.88 -2.01 -2.60
C LYS A 50 17.42 -0.61 -2.30
N ASN A 51 18.62 -0.51 -1.74
CA ASN A 51 19.23 0.78 -1.41
C ASN A 51 19.42 1.66 -2.65
N SER A 52 19.78 1.05 -3.79
CA SER A 52 19.91 1.79 -5.05
C SER A 52 18.55 2.30 -5.57
N LEU A 53 17.49 1.50 -5.44
CA LEU A 53 16.13 1.94 -5.79
C LEU A 53 15.62 3.04 -4.85
N LEU A 54 15.90 2.95 -3.55
CA LEU A 54 15.53 3.97 -2.58
C LEU A 54 16.21 5.30 -2.89
N ASN A 55 17.50 5.27 -3.25
CA ASN A 55 18.23 6.47 -3.70
C ASN A 55 17.60 7.08 -4.97
N LEU A 56 17.22 6.26 -5.95
CA LEU A 56 16.53 6.72 -7.16
C LEU A 56 15.20 7.41 -6.83
N ILE A 57 14.36 6.77 -6.01
CA ILE A 57 13.05 7.30 -5.61
C ILE A 57 13.22 8.62 -4.86
N SER A 58 14.22 8.71 -3.98
CA SER A 58 14.52 9.93 -3.22
C SER A 58 14.97 11.06 -4.13
N ALA A 59 15.84 10.77 -5.12
CA ALA A 59 16.29 11.73 -6.12
C ALA A 59 15.11 12.25 -6.98
N LEU A 60 14.19 11.38 -7.38
CA LEU A 60 12.96 11.79 -8.09
C LEU A 60 12.05 12.64 -7.20
N GLN A 61 11.92 12.28 -5.92
CA GLN A 61 11.02 12.93 -4.97
C GLN A 61 11.42 14.38 -4.68
N VAL A 62 12.71 14.70 -4.67
CA VAL A 62 13.17 16.08 -4.42
C VAL A 62 12.90 17.03 -5.60
N LEU A 63 12.72 16.51 -6.83
CA LEU A 63 12.47 17.32 -8.01
C LEU A 63 11.19 18.16 -7.89
N PRO A 64 11.18 19.43 -8.33
CA PRO A 64 9.99 20.30 -8.26
C PRO A 64 8.77 19.72 -8.97
N ALA A 65 8.98 19.05 -10.10
CA ALA A 65 7.94 18.40 -10.88
C ALA A 65 7.14 17.37 -10.06
N SER A 66 7.75 16.65 -9.12
CA SER A 66 7.07 15.65 -8.28
C SER A 66 5.91 16.23 -7.47
N ARG A 67 6.02 17.48 -7.02
CA ARG A 67 4.97 18.15 -6.23
C ARG A 67 3.83 18.70 -7.08
N SER A 68 4.12 18.96 -8.36
CA SER A 68 3.20 19.59 -9.31
C SER A 68 2.50 18.58 -10.22
N LEU A 69 3.12 17.41 -10.43
CA LEU A 69 2.57 16.35 -11.26
C LEU A 69 1.38 15.69 -10.55
N PRO A 70 0.20 15.60 -11.21
CA PRO A 70 -1.00 15.04 -10.60
C PRO A 70 -0.86 13.53 -10.35
N SER A 71 -1.47 13.01 -9.30
CA SER A 71 -1.60 11.56 -9.14
C SER A 71 -2.66 10.99 -10.09
N LYS A 72 -2.55 9.70 -10.45
CA LYS A 72 -3.62 8.95 -11.13
C LYS A 72 -4.59 8.25 -10.17
N GLY A 73 -4.39 8.37 -8.84
CA GLY A 73 -5.22 7.72 -7.82
C GLY A 73 -5.58 8.68 -6.68
N ASN A 74 -5.80 8.13 -5.48
CA ASN A 74 -6.29 8.89 -4.32
C ASN A 74 -5.32 9.93 -3.75
N ASN A 75 -4.10 10.02 -4.27
CA ASN A 75 -3.09 10.92 -3.73
C ASN A 75 -3.17 12.28 -4.39
N VAL A 76 -2.69 13.31 -3.68
CA VAL A 76 -2.71 14.68 -4.18
C VAL A 76 -1.78 14.85 -5.40
N ASN A 77 -0.59 14.27 -5.35
CA ASN A 77 0.42 14.42 -6.38
C ASN A 77 1.38 13.22 -6.45
N LEU A 78 2.30 13.28 -7.42
CA LEU A 78 3.28 12.23 -7.65
C LEU A 78 4.28 12.10 -6.50
N PHE A 79 4.58 13.18 -5.77
CA PHE A 79 5.41 13.14 -4.55
C PHE A 79 4.84 12.17 -3.51
N SER A 80 3.54 12.23 -3.22
CA SER A 80 2.89 11.29 -2.30
C SER A 80 2.91 9.86 -2.84
N ASN A 81 2.80 9.66 -4.16
CA ASN A 81 2.94 8.32 -4.75
C ASN A 81 4.37 7.78 -4.63
N LEU A 82 5.39 8.62 -4.77
CA LEU A 82 6.79 8.24 -4.60
C LEU A 82 7.10 7.85 -3.14
N LEU A 83 6.47 8.51 -2.17
CA LEU A 83 6.57 8.14 -0.75
C LEU A 83 6.00 6.74 -0.49
N GLU A 84 4.83 6.42 -1.06
CA GLU A 84 4.27 5.07 -1.00
C GLU A 84 5.16 4.04 -1.71
N LEU A 85 5.73 4.40 -2.86
CA LEU A 85 6.64 3.53 -3.60
C LEU A 85 7.89 3.23 -2.79
N ASN A 86 8.44 4.23 -2.09
CA ASN A 86 9.57 4.08 -1.16
C ASN A 86 9.25 3.03 -0.09
N SER A 87 8.09 3.17 0.58
CA SER A 87 7.62 2.19 1.57
C SER A 87 7.44 0.79 0.95
N SER A 88 6.94 0.71 -0.28
CA SER A 88 6.74 -0.56 -0.99
C SER A 88 8.07 -1.25 -1.29
N VAL A 89 9.07 -0.52 -1.79
CA VAL A 89 10.43 -1.05 -2.05
C VAL A 89 11.10 -1.59 -0.78
N ASN A 90 10.88 -0.92 0.35
CA ASN A 90 11.44 -1.35 1.63
C ASN A 90 10.79 -2.66 2.15
N SER A 91 9.61 -3.03 1.66
CA SER A 91 8.94 -4.29 2.05
C SER A 91 9.71 -5.53 1.59
N SER A 92 9.48 -6.67 2.25
CA SER A 92 10.14 -7.94 1.92
C SER A 92 9.74 -8.50 0.55
N ASN A 93 8.53 -8.18 0.07
CA ASN A 93 7.90 -8.86 -1.07
C ASN A 93 7.87 -8.00 -2.34
N PHE A 94 8.67 -6.92 -2.40
CA PHE A 94 8.68 -6.04 -3.55
C PHE A 94 9.37 -6.68 -4.76
N ASP A 95 8.68 -6.72 -5.89
CA ASP A 95 9.25 -7.18 -7.16
C ASP A 95 10.05 -6.05 -7.82
N ILE A 96 11.37 -6.12 -7.67
CA ILE A 96 12.35 -5.16 -8.22
C ILE A 96 12.22 -5.00 -9.74
N LYS A 97 11.75 -6.04 -10.45
CA LYS A 97 11.56 -5.99 -11.90
C LYS A 97 10.63 -4.86 -12.34
N ARG A 98 9.71 -4.43 -11.46
CA ARG A 98 8.77 -3.33 -11.71
C ARG A 98 9.44 -1.95 -11.84
N ILE A 99 10.65 -1.77 -11.30
CA ILE A 99 11.40 -0.51 -11.36
C ILE A 99 12.45 -0.49 -12.46
N ILE A 100 12.79 -1.65 -13.04
CA ILE A 100 13.80 -1.75 -14.11
C ILE A 100 13.50 -0.83 -15.30
N PRO A 101 12.25 -0.70 -15.81
CA PRO A 101 11.96 0.23 -16.89
C PRO A 101 12.28 1.69 -16.53
N LEU A 102 11.98 2.10 -15.30
CA LEU A 102 12.31 3.44 -14.79
C LEU A 102 13.83 3.63 -14.69
N LEU A 103 14.56 2.64 -14.17
CA LEU A 103 16.01 2.73 -14.10
C LEU A 103 16.63 2.86 -15.51
N ARG A 104 16.15 2.08 -16.48
CA ARG A 104 16.59 2.18 -17.89
C ARG A 104 16.37 3.57 -18.47
N ALA A 105 15.21 4.17 -18.20
CA ALA A 105 14.91 5.53 -18.66
C ALA A 105 15.87 6.57 -18.06
N VAL A 106 16.20 6.44 -16.77
CA VAL A 106 17.07 7.39 -16.05
C VAL A 106 18.54 7.30 -16.45
N LEU A 107 19.01 6.08 -16.75
CA LEU A 107 20.39 5.81 -17.17
C LEU A 107 20.63 5.96 -18.68
N ASN A 108 19.59 6.30 -19.45
CA ASN A 108 19.74 6.53 -20.88
C ASN A 108 20.65 7.74 -21.15
N ASN A 109 21.46 7.68 -22.21
CA ASN A 109 22.45 8.71 -22.58
C ASN A 109 21.81 10.07 -22.93
N LYS A 110 20.57 10.04 -23.44
CA LYS A 110 19.74 11.23 -23.65
C LYS A 110 18.38 10.99 -23.00
N PRO A 111 18.28 11.23 -21.69
CA PRO A 111 17.05 11.01 -20.97
C PRO A 111 16.02 12.05 -21.39
N ASP A 112 14.85 11.59 -21.83
CA ASP A 112 13.67 12.42 -22.04
C ASP A 112 12.89 12.48 -20.72
N ASP A 113 12.68 13.69 -20.20
CA ASP A 113 11.98 13.93 -18.94
C ASP A 113 10.56 13.34 -18.96
N GLU A 114 9.87 13.43 -20.10
CA GLU A 114 8.52 12.88 -20.25
C GLU A 114 8.55 11.35 -20.18
N VAL A 115 9.56 10.72 -20.80
CA VAL A 115 9.77 9.27 -20.70
C VAL A 115 10.09 8.85 -19.27
N ILE A 116 10.94 9.58 -18.54
CA ILE A 116 11.25 9.29 -17.14
C ILE A 116 9.98 9.36 -16.30
N TRP A 117 9.25 10.48 -16.35
CA TRP A 117 8.04 10.65 -15.56
C TRP A 117 6.96 9.63 -15.92
N ASN A 118 6.79 9.28 -17.20
CA ASN A 118 5.88 8.21 -17.61
C ASN A 118 6.26 6.86 -16.98
N ASN A 119 7.54 6.52 -16.94
CA ASN A 119 8.01 5.31 -16.26
C ASN A 119 7.79 5.39 -14.73
N VAL A 120 7.85 6.57 -14.11
CA VAL A 120 7.46 6.74 -12.70
C VAL A 120 6.00 6.38 -12.48
N TYR A 121 5.08 6.86 -13.33
CA TYR A 121 3.67 6.50 -13.23
C TYR A 121 3.44 4.99 -13.41
N VAL A 122 4.14 4.36 -14.35
CA VAL A 122 4.08 2.90 -14.55
C VAL A 122 4.56 2.15 -13.30
N ALA A 123 5.70 2.55 -12.74
CA ALA A 123 6.25 1.97 -11.52
C ALA A 123 5.29 2.08 -10.32
N VAL A 124 4.70 3.25 -10.12
CA VAL A 124 3.69 3.50 -9.07
C VAL A 124 2.43 2.67 -9.28
N ALA A 125 1.91 2.60 -10.51
CA ALA A 125 0.72 1.79 -10.80
C ALA A 125 1.00 0.31 -10.56
N ALA A 126 2.18 -0.16 -10.97
CA ALA A 126 2.61 -1.54 -10.77
C ALA A 126 2.76 -1.90 -9.28
N SER A 127 3.24 -0.99 -8.41
CA SER A 127 3.34 -1.27 -6.98
C SER A 127 1.96 -1.36 -6.31
N LYS A 128 1.00 -0.52 -6.74
CA LYS A 128 -0.39 -0.54 -6.22
C LYS A 128 -1.17 -1.77 -6.66
N ALA A 129 -0.98 -2.23 -7.89
CA ALA A 129 -1.62 -3.45 -8.37
C ALA A 129 -1.24 -4.68 -7.52
N PHE A 130 -0.04 -4.72 -6.95
CA PHE A 130 0.35 -5.77 -6.01
C PHE A 130 -0.40 -5.70 -4.67
N ILE A 131 -0.68 -4.50 -4.15
CA ILE A 131 -1.50 -4.33 -2.94
C ILE A 131 -2.96 -4.68 -3.21
N ALA A 132 -3.52 -4.33 -4.36
CA ALA A 132 -4.88 -4.74 -4.74
C ALA A 132 -4.99 -6.26 -4.94
N ALA A 133 -3.94 -6.90 -5.48
CA ALA A 133 -3.88 -8.35 -5.68
C ALA A 133 -3.56 -9.14 -4.40
N LYS A 134 -3.18 -8.48 -3.30
CA LYS A 134 -3.16 -9.06 -1.96
C LYS A 134 -4.42 -8.59 -1.24
N PRO A 135 -5.54 -9.33 -1.32
CA PRO A 135 -6.72 -8.95 -0.54
C PRO A 135 -6.29 -8.97 0.92
N THR A 136 -6.19 -7.78 1.50
CA THR A 136 -6.20 -7.61 2.96
C THR A 136 -7.63 -7.39 3.43
N THR A 137 -8.58 -7.91 2.66
CA THR A 137 -9.94 -8.18 3.08
C THR A 137 -9.98 -9.65 3.49
N PRO A 138 -10.54 -10.00 4.67
CA PRO A 138 -10.97 -11.37 4.91
C PRO A 138 -11.80 -11.82 3.69
N PRO A 139 -11.68 -13.08 3.24
CA PRO A 139 -12.54 -13.55 2.17
C PRO A 139 -13.97 -13.17 2.54
N LEU A 140 -14.68 -12.53 1.60
CA LEU A 140 -16.11 -12.27 1.71
C LEU A 140 -16.72 -13.61 2.09
N SER A 141 -17.07 -13.77 3.37
CA SER A 141 -17.61 -15.03 3.84
C SER A 141 -18.83 -15.26 2.97
N ALA A 142 -18.78 -16.34 2.18
CA ALA A 142 -19.97 -16.90 1.56
C ALA A 142 -21.07 -16.86 2.65
N PRO A 143 -22.32 -16.49 2.32
CA PRO A 143 -23.37 -16.38 3.31
C PRO A 143 -23.33 -17.66 4.14
N SER A 144 -22.98 -17.49 5.42
CA SER A 144 -22.82 -18.61 6.33
C SER A 144 -24.13 -19.39 6.30
N LEU A 145 -24.11 -20.59 5.74
CA LEU A 145 -25.21 -21.55 5.89
C LEU A 145 -25.30 -22.09 7.32
N ALA A 146 -24.52 -21.55 8.26
CA ALA A 146 -24.86 -21.58 9.67
C ALA A 146 -25.65 -20.30 9.99
N THR A 147 -26.93 -20.49 10.29
CA THR A 147 -27.82 -19.50 10.92
C THR A 147 -27.03 -18.67 11.91
N SER A 148 -26.87 -17.39 11.62
CA SER A 148 -26.27 -16.42 12.54
C SER A 148 -27.00 -16.53 13.87
N PHE A 149 -26.33 -17.07 14.90
CA PHE A 149 -26.80 -16.94 16.26
C PHE A 149 -26.67 -15.45 16.61
N GLN A 150 -27.78 -14.74 16.56
CA GLN A 150 -27.92 -13.36 17.01
C GLN A 150 -27.72 -13.30 18.52
N GLN A 151 -26.47 -13.38 18.98
CA GLN A 151 -26.12 -13.21 20.40
C GLN A 151 -25.49 -11.85 20.72
N THR A 152 -25.53 -10.91 19.78
CA THR A 152 -25.15 -9.51 20.03
C THR A 152 -26.35 -8.62 19.71
N PRO A 153 -26.89 -7.87 20.69
CA PRO A 153 -28.02 -6.96 20.44
C PRO A 153 -27.60 -5.92 19.41
N TRP A 154 -28.42 -5.74 18.37
CA TRP A 154 -28.09 -4.85 17.26
C TRP A 154 -28.72 -3.46 17.44
N LEU A 155 -29.93 -3.38 17.99
CA LEU A 155 -30.67 -2.13 18.09
C LEU A 155 -30.35 -1.32 19.36
N HIS A 156 -30.00 -2.00 20.45
CA HIS A 156 -29.81 -1.37 21.76
C HIS A 156 -28.41 -1.62 22.33
N ASN A 157 -27.55 -0.61 22.30
CA ASN A 157 -26.26 -0.62 23.00
C ASN A 157 -26.44 -0.18 24.46
N MET A 158 -25.63 -0.72 25.39
CA MET A 158 -25.60 -0.32 26.82
C MET A 158 -25.39 1.19 27.01
N GLY A 159 -24.77 1.88 26.04
CA GLY A 159 -24.64 3.34 26.05
C GLY A 159 -25.95 4.11 25.81
N SER A 160 -26.96 3.50 25.19
CA SER A 160 -28.28 4.12 24.97
C SER A 160 -29.17 4.10 26.23
N PHE A 161 -28.92 3.15 27.14
CA PHE A 161 -29.54 3.14 28.46
C PHE A 161 -28.79 4.12 29.36
N ALA A 162 -29.24 5.38 29.39
CA ALA A 162 -28.73 6.37 30.33
C ALA A 162 -28.70 5.78 31.75
N ASN A 163 -27.52 5.78 32.39
CA ASN A 163 -27.15 5.05 33.61
C ASN A 163 -28.02 5.42 34.82
N SER A 164 -29.27 4.99 34.78
CA SER A 164 -30.29 5.24 35.77
C SER A 164 -30.76 3.89 36.26
N THR A 165 -30.62 3.67 37.56
CA THR A 165 -30.98 2.43 38.24
C THR A 165 -32.43 1.98 37.96
N LYS A 166 -33.31 2.93 37.59
CA LYS A 166 -34.69 2.69 37.19
C LYS A 166 -34.84 1.83 35.93
N HIS A 167 -33.92 1.94 34.96
CA HIS A 167 -34.07 1.26 33.65
C HIS A 167 -33.47 -0.16 33.62
N ARG A 168 -32.72 -0.57 34.65
CA ARG A 168 -32.12 -1.91 34.72
C ARG A 168 -33.15 -3.05 34.70
N LYS A 169 -34.37 -2.80 35.20
CA LYS A 169 -35.45 -3.81 35.23
C LYS A 169 -35.95 -4.21 33.84
N TYR A 170 -35.73 -3.37 32.83
CA TYR A 170 -36.21 -3.59 31.45
C TYR A 170 -35.14 -4.15 30.53
N ILE A 171 -33.88 -4.25 30.98
CA ILE A 171 -32.77 -4.74 30.16
C ILE A 171 -32.98 -6.21 29.79
N ASP A 172 -33.41 -7.05 30.73
CA ASP A 172 -33.59 -8.48 30.48
C ASP A 172 -34.68 -8.77 29.44
N SER A 173 -35.78 -8.01 29.45
CA SER A 173 -36.85 -8.15 28.46
C SER A 173 -36.41 -7.68 27.08
N VAL A 174 -35.71 -6.54 26.99
CA VAL A 174 -35.20 -6.01 25.71
C VAL A 174 -34.16 -6.96 25.10
N LEU A 175 -33.25 -7.50 25.92
CA LEU A 175 -32.26 -8.48 25.43
C LEU A 175 -32.90 -9.78 24.97
N LYS A 176 -33.95 -10.27 25.64
CA LYS A 176 -34.67 -11.48 25.20
C LYS A 176 -35.43 -11.28 23.89
N GLU A 177 -35.97 -10.09 23.69
CA GLU A 177 -36.66 -9.73 22.44
C GLU A 177 -35.67 -9.65 21.27
N GLU A 178 -34.50 -9.03 21.47
CA GLU A 178 -33.45 -8.88 20.46
C GLU A 178 -32.72 -10.19 20.13
N LEU A 179 -32.44 -11.04 21.13
CA LEU A 179 -31.59 -12.22 20.98
C LEU A 179 -32.38 -13.51 20.77
N GLY A 180 -33.72 -13.44 20.84
CA GLY A 180 -34.60 -14.59 20.66
C GLY A 180 -34.43 -15.67 21.74
N GLN A 181 -34.43 -16.94 21.33
CA GLN A 181 -34.36 -18.09 22.24
C GLN A 181 -32.95 -18.24 22.85
N LEU A 182 -32.82 -17.84 24.12
CA LEU A 182 -31.60 -18.01 24.91
C LEU A 182 -31.61 -19.34 25.65
N TYR A 183 -30.69 -20.24 25.29
CA TYR A 183 -30.49 -21.51 26.00
C TYR A 183 -29.54 -21.30 27.18
N VAL A 184 -30.07 -21.38 28.40
CA VAL A 184 -29.27 -21.31 29.64
C VAL A 184 -29.12 -22.72 30.20
N ARG A 185 -27.96 -23.00 30.83
CA ARG A 185 -27.61 -24.32 31.41
C ARG A 185 -27.60 -25.46 30.40
N VAL A 186 -26.93 -25.27 29.26
CA VAL A 186 -26.69 -26.34 28.28
C VAL A 186 -25.88 -27.47 28.95
N PRO A 187 -26.43 -28.69 29.10
CA PRO A 187 -25.74 -29.78 29.77
C PRO A 187 -24.43 -30.13 29.05
N SER A 188 -23.40 -30.49 29.82
CA SER A 188 -22.09 -30.93 29.30
C SER A 188 -21.29 -29.92 28.46
N PHE A 189 -21.73 -28.66 28.35
CA PHE A 189 -21.05 -27.61 27.57
C PHE A 189 -19.57 -27.45 27.96
N PHE A 190 -19.28 -27.38 29.25
CA PHE A 190 -17.90 -27.23 29.74
C PHE A 190 -17.01 -28.41 29.32
N ASN A 191 -17.53 -29.64 29.45
CA ASN A 191 -16.79 -30.84 29.06
C ASN A 191 -16.56 -30.93 27.54
N ALA A 192 -17.48 -30.43 26.71
CA ALA A 192 -17.36 -30.49 25.26
C ALA A 192 -16.32 -29.51 24.69
N TYR A 193 -16.17 -28.33 25.30
CA TYR A 193 -15.37 -27.24 24.73
C TYR A 193 -14.10 -26.90 25.51
N PHE A 194 -14.03 -27.23 26.80
CA PHE A 194 -12.93 -26.78 27.67
C PHE A 194 -12.15 -27.91 28.34
N ARG A 195 -12.43 -29.17 27.99
CA ARG A 195 -11.76 -30.33 28.59
C ARG A 195 -10.47 -30.76 27.89
N SER A 196 -10.07 -30.08 26.81
CA SER A 196 -8.75 -30.23 26.19
C SER A 196 -7.84 -29.04 26.53
N VAL A 197 -7.46 -28.95 27.79
CA VAL A 197 -6.24 -28.28 28.26
C VAL A 197 -5.54 -29.25 29.18
#